data_AF-A0AAP0P6G1-F1
#
_entry.id   AF-A0AAP0P6G1-F1
#
_cell.length_a   1.000
_cell.length_b   1.000
_cell.length_c   1.000
_cell.angle_alpha   90.00
_cell.angle_beta   90.00
_cell.angle_gamma   90.00
#
_symmetry.space_group_name_H-M   'P 1'
#
loop_
_entity.id
_entity.type
_entity.pdbx_description
1 polymer ?
#
loop_
_entity_poly.entity_id
_entity_poly.type
_entity_poly.pdbx_seq_one_letter_code
_entity_poly.pdbx_strand_id
1 'polypeptide(L)'
;MAAEEVKWRFKPNKAVNTASEITIRGVLNAIMSALEPSDARPVIPLGHGDPSAFPCFRTSSAAEDAIADAVRSAKFNSYSPTVGILPARRAIAEYLSRDLPYKLLPDDVFLTIGCSQAIEIAVTVLARPGANILLPKPGFPYYEARAAFNNLEMRHFELLPERGWEVDLDEVESLADENTVAIVIINPGNPCGNVYTYEHLKKIAETARRLGIAVIADEVYAHLTFGSNPFVPMATFGSIAPVLTLGSISKRWIVPGWRLGWLVASDPNGYLRKTKIIESITGFLNISSDPATFIQGAIPQILEKTTEVFFDKIVNLLRESADICFEKIKEINCITCPQKPEGSMKRGGDNELAESNFCYRSIFTCRWTEKDEDILQEACKEAIVLDNYQVLLLCMRSIGTVGHAKARPKDHGASHPEPVGLELDRAPASTQGCLGAQLGTFEQTLSLEQCVPKSGMEYGPSHPKLGWTKSNAVTGGYVTALVMAPNMTKAHGACAY
;
A
#
# COMPACT_ATOMS: atom_id res chain seq x y z
N MET A 1 -2.11 46.91 -24.71
CA MET A 1 -3.15 46.73 -23.67
C MET A 1 -2.70 45.60 -22.79
N ALA A 2 -2.62 45.79 -21.47
CA ALA A 2 -2.49 44.65 -20.57
C ALA A 2 -3.78 43.84 -20.64
N ALA A 3 -3.70 42.52 -20.72
CA ALA A 3 -4.90 41.69 -20.63
C ALA A 3 -5.49 41.81 -19.22
N GLU A 4 -6.79 42.06 -19.10
CA GLU A 4 -7.45 42.07 -17.79
C GLU A 4 -7.28 40.71 -17.12
N GLU A 5 -6.84 40.72 -15.86
CA GLU A 5 -6.56 39.50 -15.12
C GLU A 5 -7.88 38.82 -14.71
N VAL A 6 -8.30 37.81 -15.48
CA VAL A 6 -9.57 37.12 -15.29
C VAL A 6 -9.58 36.34 -13.98
N LYS A 7 -10.43 36.76 -13.03
CA LYS A 7 -10.59 36.09 -11.74
C LYS A 7 -11.44 34.82 -11.84
N TRP A 8 -10.76 33.70 -12.04
CA TRP A 8 -11.34 32.35 -12.00
C TRP A 8 -11.93 32.02 -10.62
N ARG A 9 -13.05 31.27 -10.59
CA ARG A 9 -13.83 30.98 -9.37
C ARG A 9 -13.79 29.52 -8.89
N PHE A 10 -13.13 28.62 -9.63
CA PHE A 10 -12.98 27.22 -9.23
C PHE A 10 -11.96 27.05 -8.09
N LYS A 11 -12.15 26.01 -7.27
CA LYS A 11 -11.24 25.61 -6.18
C LYS A 11 -11.20 24.08 -6.07
N PRO A 12 -10.08 23.47 -5.64
CA PRO A 12 -10.01 22.02 -5.46
C PRO A 12 -10.91 21.53 -4.32
N ASN A 13 -11.46 20.32 -4.46
CA ASN A 13 -12.11 19.64 -3.34
C ASN A 13 -11.05 19.12 -2.37
N LYS A 14 -10.92 19.78 -1.21
CA LYS A 14 -9.92 19.42 -0.20
C LYS A 14 -10.03 17.98 0.30
N ALA A 15 -11.25 17.42 0.36
CA ALA A 15 -11.46 16.04 0.81
C ALA A 15 -10.77 15.01 -0.11
N VAL A 16 -10.73 15.28 -1.43
CA VAL A 16 -10.03 14.42 -2.40
C VAL A 16 -8.52 14.45 -2.13
N ASN A 17 -7.95 15.63 -1.89
CA ASN A 17 -6.52 15.79 -1.66
C ASN A 17 -6.09 15.03 -0.39
N THR A 18 -6.74 15.31 0.75
CA THR A 18 -6.45 14.66 2.04
C THR A 18 -6.65 13.14 1.99
N ALA A 19 -7.71 12.65 1.32
CA ALA A 19 -7.91 11.21 1.14
C ALA A 19 -6.82 10.57 0.25
N SER A 20 -6.27 11.29 -0.73
CA SER A 20 -5.22 10.78 -1.60
C SER A 20 -3.85 10.67 -0.92
N GLU A 21 -3.53 11.62 -0.03
CA GLU A 21 -2.25 11.73 0.69
C GLU A 21 -1.97 10.51 1.57
N ILE A 22 -3.00 9.97 2.25
CA ILE A 22 -2.87 8.80 3.15
C ILE A 22 -2.82 7.45 2.42
N THR A 23 -2.98 7.41 1.10
CA THR A 23 -2.88 6.16 0.34
C THR A 23 -1.43 5.73 0.15
N ILE A 24 -1.18 4.41 0.03
CA ILE A 24 0.16 3.87 -0.33
C ILE A 24 0.73 4.57 -1.59
N ARG A 25 -0.13 4.89 -2.57
CA ARG A 25 0.29 5.61 -3.79
C ARG A 25 0.64 7.07 -3.51
N GLY A 26 -0.13 7.78 -2.70
CA GLY A 26 0.15 9.17 -2.30
C GLY A 26 1.49 9.28 -1.58
N VAL A 27 1.67 8.46 -0.55
CA VAL A 27 2.93 8.39 0.23
C VAL A 27 4.11 8.01 -0.67
N LEU A 28 3.97 6.99 -1.53
CA LEU A 28 5.06 6.61 -2.44
C LEU A 28 5.41 7.69 -3.45
N ASN A 29 4.42 8.35 -4.05
CA ASN A 29 4.67 9.43 -5.00
C ASN A 29 5.38 10.61 -4.34
N ALA A 30 4.98 10.97 -3.11
CA ALA A 30 5.63 12.03 -2.34
C ALA A 30 7.11 11.70 -2.07
N ILE A 31 7.42 10.46 -1.64
CA ILE A 31 8.80 10.07 -1.35
C ILE A 31 9.63 9.92 -2.63
N MET A 32 9.10 9.29 -3.68
CA MET A 32 9.79 9.16 -4.97
C MET A 32 10.11 10.53 -5.60
N SER A 33 9.27 11.55 -5.35
CA SER A 33 9.51 12.93 -5.78
C SER A 33 10.55 13.66 -4.93
N ALA A 34 10.92 13.12 -3.76
CA ALA A 34 11.94 13.67 -2.86
C ALA A 34 13.31 13.01 -3.03
N LEU A 35 13.44 12.00 -3.91
CA LEU A 35 14.73 11.40 -4.26
C LEU A 35 15.54 12.35 -5.14
N GLU A 36 16.85 12.44 -4.90
CA GLU A 36 17.75 13.25 -5.73
C GLU A 36 17.91 12.62 -7.13
N PRO A 37 17.54 13.30 -8.22
CA PRO A 37 17.64 12.73 -9.57
C PRO A 37 19.08 12.46 -10.05
N SER A 38 20.07 13.00 -9.33
CA SER A 38 21.50 12.81 -9.55
C SER A 38 22.10 11.60 -8.83
N ASP A 39 21.36 10.93 -7.93
CA ASP A 39 21.85 9.73 -7.27
C ASP A 39 21.81 8.54 -8.25
N ALA A 40 22.97 7.95 -8.52
CA ALA A 40 23.11 6.83 -9.44
C ALA A 40 22.68 5.48 -8.84
N ARG A 41 22.35 5.42 -7.54
CA ARG A 41 21.95 4.17 -6.87
C ARG A 41 20.56 3.71 -7.34
N PRO A 42 20.38 2.40 -7.65
CA PRO A 42 19.10 1.89 -8.13
C PRO A 42 18.06 1.90 -7.01
N VAL A 43 16.92 2.54 -7.27
CA VAL A 43 15.77 2.53 -6.36
C VAL A 43 15.08 1.16 -6.43
N ILE A 44 14.95 0.50 -5.27
CA ILE A 44 14.28 -0.80 -5.19
C ILE A 44 12.82 -0.60 -4.69
N PRO A 45 11.79 -0.77 -5.53
CA PRO A 45 10.41 -0.39 -5.21
C PRO A 45 9.71 -1.41 -4.30
N LEU A 46 10.04 -1.40 -3.00
CA LEU A 46 9.46 -2.32 -2.02
C LEU A 46 8.11 -1.87 -1.45
N GLY A 47 7.61 -0.66 -1.75
CA GLY A 47 6.35 -0.16 -1.18
C GLY A 47 5.09 -0.51 -1.98
N HIS A 48 5.15 -0.70 -3.31
CA HIS A 48 3.95 -0.92 -4.13
C HIS A 48 3.62 -2.42 -4.28
N GLY A 49 2.44 -2.87 -3.83
CA GLY A 49 2.08 -4.29 -3.74
C GLY A 49 1.73 -4.95 -5.08
N ASP A 50 2.50 -4.70 -6.13
CA ASP A 50 2.33 -5.25 -7.48
C ASP A 50 3.39 -6.32 -7.74
N PRO A 51 2.99 -7.61 -7.83
CA PRO A 51 3.93 -8.68 -8.17
C PRO A 51 4.36 -8.65 -9.64
N SER A 52 3.51 -8.17 -10.55
CA SER A 52 3.72 -8.29 -12.01
C SER A 52 4.89 -7.45 -12.55
N ALA A 53 5.37 -6.48 -11.77
CA ALA A 53 6.61 -5.77 -12.03
C ALA A 53 7.86 -6.68 -12.08
N PHE A 54 7.81 -7.87 -11.46
CA PHE A 54 8.96 -8.77 -11.32
C PHE A 54 8.87 -9.97 -12.30
N PRO A 55 9.95 -10.37 -13.00
CA PRO A 55 9.92 -11.46 -13.98
C PRO A 55 9.49 -12.83 -13.43
N CYS A 56 9.81 -13.14 -12.18
CA CYS A 56 9.40 -14.36 -11.49
C CYS A 56 7.87 -14.48 -11.31
N PHE A 57 7.18 -13.34 -11.31
CA PHE A 57 5.74 -13.21 -11.21
C PHE A 57 5.15 -12.84 -12.59
N ARG A 58 4.87 -13.87 -13.38
CA ARG A 58 4.07 -13.79 -14.62
C ARG A 58 2.74 -14.50 -14.41
N THR A 59 1.73 -14.14 -15.19
CA THR A 59 0.44 -14.84 -15.18
C THR A 59 0.54 -16.15 -15.98
N SER A 60 -0.51 -16.99 -15.93
CA SER A 60 -0.56 -18.21 -16.74
C SER A 60 -0.84 -17.88 -18.20
N SER A 61 -0.22 -18.58 -19.16
CA SER A 61 -0.54 -18.44 -20.60
C SER A 61 -2.03 -18.65 -20.88
N ALA A 62 -2.68 -19.58 -20.17
CA ALA A 62 -4.13 -19.78 -20.23
C ALA A 62 -4.96 -18.51 -19.95
N ALA A 63 -4.45 -17.59 -19.14
CA ALA A 63 -5.11 -16.30 -18.87
C ALA A 63 -4.83 -15.27 -19.98
N GLU A 64 -3.63 -15.29 -20.56
CA GLU A 64 -3.25 -14.46 -21.71
C GLU A 64 -4.05 -14.86 -22.95
N ASP A 65 -4.15 -16.17 -23.22
CA ASP A 65 -4.96 -16.78 -24.28
C ASP A 65 -6.44 -16.42 -24.11
N ALA A 66 -6.98 -16.51 -22.88
CA ALA A 66 -8.38 -16.12 -22.60
C ALA A 66 -8.66 -14.64 -22.95
N ILE A 67 -7.70 -13.74 -22.73
CA ILE A 67 -7.82 -12.34 -23.14
C ILE A 67 -7.72 -12.19 -24.65
N ALA A 68 -6.75 -12.84 -25.28
CA ALA A 68 -6.57 -12.81 -26.73
C ALA A 68 -7.82 -13.33 -27.46
N ASP A 69 -8.41 -14.43 -26.98
CA ASP A 69 -9.64 -15.01 -27.50
C ASP A 69 -10.85 -14.09 -27.27
N ALA A 70 -11.00 -13.51 -26.08
CA ALA A 70 -12.08 -12.57 -25.79
C ALA A 70 -12.05 -11.36 -26.74
N VAL A 71 -10.87 -10.76 -26.94
CA VAL A 71 -10.68 -9.63 -27.87
C VAL A 71 -10.91 -10.06 -29.32
N ARG A 72 -10.29 -11.15 -29.79
CA ARG A 72 -10.44 -11.65 -31.16
C ARG A 72 -11.87 -12.08 -31.50
N SER A 73 -12.66 -12.48 -30.51
CA SER A 73 -14.05 -12.89 -30.73
C SER A 73 -14.97 -11.74 -31.16
N ALA A 74 -14.59 -10.49 -30.92
CA ALA A 74 -15.41 -9.28 -31.05
C ALA A 74 -16.75 -9.26 -30.27
N LYS A 75 -17.07 -10.33 -29.51
CA LYS A 75 -18.34 -10.47 -28.76
C LYS A 75 -18.44 -9.53 -27.55
N PHE A 76 -17.31 -9.00 -27.09
CA PHE A 76 -17.20 -8.23 -25.86
C PHE A 76 -16.83 -6.76 -26.12
N ASN A 77 -17.20 -6.22 -27.29
CA ASN A 77 -16.89 -4.83 -27.68
C ASN A 77 -18.00 -3.82 -27.31
N SER A 78 -19.18 -4.29 -26.89
CA SER A 78 -20.32 -3.45 -26.49
C SER A 78 -20.34 -3.20 -24.98
N TYR A 79 -21.10 -2.21 -24.52
CA TYR A 79 -21.39 -1.99 -23.10
C TYR A 79 -21.99 -3.23 -22.43
N SER A 80 -21.63 -3.47 -21.17
CA SER A 80 -22.23 -4.49 -20.31
C SER A 80 -23.47 -3.98 -19.58
N PRO A 81 -24.29 -4.86 -18.97
CA PRO A 81 -25.05 -4.50 -17.78
C PRO A 81 -24.08 -4.00 -16.70
N THR A 82 -24.47 -2.98 -15.94
CA THR A 82 -23.61 -2.29 -14.94
C THR A 82 -23.15 -3.20 -13.78
N VAL A 83 -23.91 -4.25 -13.49
CA VAL A 83 -23.53 -5.32 -12.54
C VAL A 83 -22.49 -6.31 -13.12
N GLY A 84 -22.25 -6.26 -14.43
CA GLY A 84 -21.42 -7.18 -15.21
C GLY A 84 -22.20 -8.21 -16.04
N ILE A 85 -21.55 -8.72 -17.10
CA ILE A 85 -22.15 -9.72 -17.99
C ILE A 85 -22.46 -11.04 -17.25
N LEU A 86 -23.58 -11.67 -17.60
CA LEU A 86 -24.05 -12.89 -16.93
C LEU A 86 -23.03 -14.07 -16.96
N PRO A 87 -22.28 -14.35 -18.05
CA PRO A 87 -21.28 -15.42 -18.04
C PRO A 87 -20.18 -15.21 -17.00
N ALA A 88 -19.72 -13.97 -16.83
CA ALA A 88 -18.69 -13.59 -15.87
C ALA A 88 -19.19 -13.71 -14.43
N ARG A 89 -20.37 -13.14 -14.13
CA ARG A 89 -21.02 -13.24 -12.82
C ARG A 89 -21.27 -14.69 -12.42
N ARG A 90 -21.73 -15.53 -13.37
CA ARG A 90 -21.93 -16.96 -13.15
C ARG A 90 -20.62 -17.69 -12.84
N ALA A 91 -19.58 -17.47 -13.65
CA ALA A 91 -18.29 -18.13 -13.43
C ALA A 91 -17.68 -17.78 -12.06
N ILE A 92 -17.78 -16.52 -11.62
CA ILE A 92 -17.32 -16.09 -10.29
C ILE A 92 -18.20 -16.71 -9.18
N ALA A 93 -19.52 -16.71 -9.32
CA ALA A 93 -20.42 -17.36 -8.36
C ALA A 93 -20.11 -18.86 -8.21
N GLU A 94 -19.94 -19.57 -9.34
CA GLU A 94 -19.64 -21.01 -9.37
C GLU A 94 -18.22 -21.33 -8.86
N TYR A 95 -17.25 -20.45 -9.11
CA TYR A 95 -15.90 -20.57 -8.57
C TYR A 95 -15.88 -20.41 -7.05
N LEU A 96 -16.46 -19.32 -6.52
CA LEU A 96 -16.50 -19.06 -5.07
C LEU A 96 -17.38 -20.06 -4.31
N SER A 97 -18.41 -20.63 -4.95
CA SER A 97 -19.25 -21.67 -4.35
C SER A 97 -18.51 -22.98 -4.06
N ARG A 98 -17.29 -23.19 -4.58
CA ARG A 98 -16.50 -24.41 -4.34
C ARG A 98 -16.04 -24.52 -2.88
N ASP A 99 -15.79 -23.38 -2.25
CA ASP A 99 -15.28 -23.26 -0.89
C ASP A 99 -16.36 -22.89 0.13
N LEU A 100 -17.65 -22.95 -0.27
CA LEU A 100 -18.80 -22.54 0.55
C LEU A 100 -19.78 -23.68 0.81
N PRO A 101 -20.46 -23.71 1.97
CA PRO A 101 -21.48 -24.71 2.27
C PRO A 101 -22.83 -24.49 1.55
N TYR A 102 -22.91 -23.48 0.67
CA TYR A 102 -24.07 -23.16 -0.15
C TYR A 102 -23.64 -22.57 -1.50
N LYS A 103 -24.54 -22.62 -2.49
CA LYS A 103 -24.30 -22.09 -3.83
C LYS A 103 -24.69 -20.62 -3.92
N LEU A 104 -23.74 -19.77 -4.35
CA LEU A 104 -23.99 -18.39 -4.75
C LEU A 104 -24.71 -18.33 -6.10
N LEU A 105 -25.57 -17.34 -6.28
CA LEU A 105 -26.24 -17.06 -7.55
C LEU A 105 -25.48 -15.96 -8.31
N PRO A 106 -25.59 -15.90 -9.65
CA PRO A 106 -24.99 -14.80 -10.42
C PRO A 106 -25.46 -13.42 -9.98
N ASP A 107 -26.68 -13.31 -9.42
CA ASP A 107 -27.28 -12.06 -8.95
C ASP A 107 -26.84 -11.65 -7.55
N ASP A 108 -25.97 -12.44 -6.91
CA ASP A 108 -25.25 -12.08 -5.69
C ASP A 108 -23.88 -11.45 -6.02
N VAL A 109 -23.46 -11.48 -7.29
CA VAL A 109 -22.13 -11.04 -7.76
C VAL A 109 -22.21 -9.74 -8.56
N PHE A 110 -21.38 -8.77 -8.18
CA PHE A 110 -21.23 -7.47 -8.81
C PHE A 110 -19.79 -7.30 -9.31
N LEU A 111 -19.57 -7.10 -10.61
CA LEU A 111 -18.22 -6.95 -11.15
C LEU A 111 -17.68 -5.53 -10.95
N THR A 112 -16.39 -5.41 -10.64
CA THR A 112 -15.76 -4.15 -10.20
C THR A 112 -14.40 -3.92 -10.87
N ILE A 113 -13.94 -2.66 -10.92
CA ILE A 113 -12.64 -2.22 -11.48
C ILE A 113 -11.49 -2.60 -10.53
N GLY A 114 -11.33 -3.91 -10.32
CA GLY A 114 -10.53 -4.52 -9.26
C GLY A 114 -11.12 -4.31 -7.87
N CYS A 115 -10.53 -4.95 -6.86
CA CYS A 115 -11.01 -4.86 -5.47
C CYS A 115 -11.09 -3.41 -4.95
N SER A 116 -10.29 -2.48 -5.49
CA SER A 116 -10.36 -1.05 -5.16
C SER A 116 -11.77 -0.44 -5.36
N GLN A 117 -12.44 -0.70 -6.49
CA GLN A 117 -13.81 -0.20 -6.67
C GLN A 117 -14.80 -0.97 -5.79
N ALA A 118 -14.54 -2.25 -5.49
CA ALA A 118 -15.36 -3.02 -4.54
C ALA A 118 -15.33 -2.40 -3.12
N ILE A 119 -14.15 -1.96 -2.64
CA ILE A 119 -14.00 -1.21 -1.39
C ILE A 119 -14.74 0.13 -1.46
N GLU A 120 -14.57 0.86 -2.56
CA GLU A 120 -15.27 2.13 -2.79
C GLU A 120 -16.79 1.98 -2.74
N ILE A 121 -17.35 0.94 -3.38
CA ILE A 121 -18.78 0.63 -3.32
C ILE A 121 -19.18 0.32 -1.89
N ALA A 122 -18.55 -0.68 -1.26
CA ALA A 122 -18.93 -1.17 0.08
C ALA A 122 -18.92 -0.04 1.13
N VAL A 123 -17.90 0.82 1.11
CA VAL A 123 -17.83 1.99 2.01
C VAL A 123 -18.89 3.04 1.65
N THR A 124 -19.09 3.35 0.36
CA THR A 124 -19.98 4.43 -0.06
C THR A 124 -21.46 4.08 0.14
N VAL A 125 -21.89 2.83 -0.09
CA VAL A 125 -23.30 2.41 0.10
C VAL A 125 -23.71 2.30 1.57
N LEU A 126 -22.73 2.19 2.48
CA LEU A 126 -22.95 2.17 3.94
C LEU A 126 -22.75 3.56 4.58
N ALA A 127 -22.14 4.52 3.86
CA ALA A 127 -21.92 5.88 4.33
C ALA A 127 -23.22 6.70 4.35
N ARG A 128 -23.87 6.70 5.52
CA ARG A 128 -24.99 7.58 5.85
C ARG A 128 -24.57 8.57 6.96
N PRO A 129 -25.18 9.76 7.06
CA PRO A 129 -24.85 10.72 8.12
C PRO A 129 -24.94 10.10 9.52
N GLY A 130 -23.89 10.27 10.32
CA GLY A 130 -23.79 9.74 11.69
C GLY A 130 -23.36 8.27 11.81
N ALA A 131 -23.21 7.53 10.72
CA ALA A 131 -22.70 6.16 10.77
C ALA A 131 -21.19 6.09 11.06
N ASN A 132 -20.77 4.99 11.68
CA ASN A 132 -19.35 4.63 11.86
C ASN A 132 -19.04 3.22 11.35
N ILE A 133 -17.78 2.97 11.02
CA ILE A 133 -17.25 1.68 10.54
C ILE A 133 -16.05 1.25 11.37
N LEU A 134 -15.99 -0.05 11.69
CA LEU A 134 -14.88 -0.65 12.43
C LEU A 134 -13.79 -1.10 11.45
N LEU A 135 -12.58 -0.57 11.59
CA LEU A 135 -11.41 -0.85 10.74
C LEU A 135 -10.27 -1.50 11.55
N PRO A 136 -9.53 -2.48 10.99
CA PRO A 136 -8.42 -3.11 11.68
C PRO A 136 -7.21 -2.18 11.78
N LYS A 137 -6.49 -2.28 12.89
CA LYS A 137 -5.22 -1.60 13.13
C LYS A 137 -4.13 -2.64 13.49
N PRO A 138 -3.05 -2.74 12.71
CA PRO A 138 -2.84 -2.10 11.42
C PRO A 138 -3.76 -2.66 10.33
N GLY A 139 -4.06 -1.85 9.31
CA GLY A 139 -4.96 -2.23 8.21
C GLY A 139 -4.54 -1.62 6.86
N PHE A 140 -5.27 -1.95 5.80
CA PHE A 140 -5.02 -1.41 4.47
C PHE A 140 -5.61 0.01 4.34
N PRO A 141 -4.80 1.06 4.11
CA PRO A 141 -5.20 2.46 4.28
C PRO A 141 -6.21 2.98 3.24
N TYR A 142 -6.52 2.18 2.21
CA TYR A 142 -7.53 2.56 1.23
C TYR A 142 -8.95 2.60 1.83
N TYR A 143 -9.21 1.82 2.88
CA TYR A 143 -10.45 1.92 3.65
C TYR A 143 -10.58 3.28 4.33
N GLU A 144 -9.51 3.76 4.98
CA GLU A 144 -9.49 5.07 5.63
C GLU A 144 -9.71 6.21 4.63
N ALA A 145 -9.00 6.16 3.49
CA ALA A 145 -9.16 7.12 2.40
C ALA A 145 -10.60 7.17 1.88
N ARG A 146 -11.27 6.02 1.72
CA ARG A 146 -12.67 5.95 1.26
C ARG A 146 -13.68 6.34 2.33
N ALA A 147 -13.44 6.03 3.60
CA ALA A 147 -14.33 6.41 4.70
C ALA A 147 -14.26 7.93 4.94
N ALA A 148 -13.05 8.50 5.02
CA ALA A 148 -12.82 9.93 5.15
C ALA A 148 -13.44 10.72 3.97
N PHE A 149 -13.26 10.25 2.73
CA PHE A 149 -13.87 10.91 1.56
C PHE A 149 -15.41 10.93 1.61
N ASN A 150 -16.03 9.91 2.18
CA ASN A 150 -17.48 9.80 2.33
C ASN A 150 -18.03 10.40 3.64
N ASN A 151 -17.18 10.96 4.50
CA ASN A 151 -17.54 11.42 5.87
C ASN A 151 -18.14 10.30 6.75
N LEU A 152 -17.70 9.06 6.56
CA LEU A 152 -18.02 7.92 7.42
C LEU A 152 -17.02 7.90 8.59
N GLU A 153 -17.50 7.91 9.82
CA GLU A 153 -16.63 7.87 11.00
C GLU A 153 -15.87 6.54 11.07
N MET A 154 -14.58 6.59 11.35
CA MET A 154 -13.72 5.42 11.45
C MET A 154 -13.41 5.15 12.92
N ARG A 155 -13.63 3.91 13.37
CA ARG A 155 -13.16 3.44 14.68
C ARG A 155 -12.23 2.27 14.47
N HIS A 156 -11.10 2.28 15.15
CA HIS A 156 -10.03 1.32 14.93
C HIS A 156 -9.94 0.32 16.07
N PHE A 157 -10.04 -0.97 15.74
CA PHE A 157 -9.75 -2.06 16.67
C PHE A 157 -8.35 -2.62 16.40
N GLU A 158 -7.64 -3.03 17.44
CA GLU A 158 -6.30 -3.59 17.36
C GLU A 158 -6.33 -5.05 16.88
N LEU A 159 -5.26 -5.42 16.18
CA LEU A 159 -4.90 -6.81 15.87
C LEU A 159 -3.78 -7.23 16.81
N LEU A 160 -3.96 -8.34 17.52
CA LEU A 160 -3.14 -8.75 18.66
C LEU A 160 -1.90 -9.55 18.21
N PRO A 161 -0.68 -8.98 18.21
CA PRO A 161 0.49 -9.63 17.63
C PRO A 161 0.87 -10.95 18.32
N GLU A 162 0.76 -11.00 19.64
CA GLU A 162 1.01 -12.21 20.44
C GLU A 162 0.00 -13.33 20.20
N ARG A 163 -1.19 -13.01 19.66
CA ARG A 163 -2.21 -13.98 19.24
C ARG A 163 -2.28 -14.14 17.72
N GLY A 164 -1.14 -14.04 17.01
CA GLY A 164 -1.11 -14.28 15.56
C GLY A 164 -1.83 -13.21 14.72
N TRP A 165 -2.00 -12.00 15.26
CA TRP A 165 -2.82 -10.91 14.69
C TRP A 165 -4.33 -11.19 14.63
N GLU A 166 -4.84 -12.04 15.53
CA GLU A 166 -6.28 -12.13 15.83
C GLU A 166 -6.89 -10.76 16.13
N VAL A 167 -8.16 -10.60 15.74
CA VAL A 167 -8.99 -9.45 16.09
C VAL A 167 -9.21 -9.41 17.61
N ASP A 168 -9.04 -8.25 18.23
CA ASP A 168 -9.56 -8.03 19.58
C ASP A 168 -11.08 -7.85 19.53
N LEU A 169 -11.81 -8.92 19.83
CA LEU A 169 -13.27 -8.93 19.80
C LEU A 169 -13.90 -8.17 20.98
N ASP A 170 -13.20 -8.08 22.12
CA ASP A 170 -13.68 -7.33 23.28
C ASP A 170 -13.58 -5.82 22.99
N GLU A 171 -12.49 -5.39 22.33
CA GLU A 171 -12.36 -4.01 21.86
C GLU A 171 -13.40 -3.68 20.77
N VAL A 172 -13.61 -4.57 19.78
CA VAL A 172 -14.67 -4.43 18.76
C VAL A 172 -16.05 -4.20 19.38
N GLU A 173 -16.40 -4.93 20.43
CA GLU A 173 -17.66 -4.73 21.16
C GLU A 173 -17.69 -3.39 21.91
N SER A 174 -16.56 -2.95 22.48
CA SER A 174 -16.48 -1.67 23.19
C SER A 174 -16.55 -0.43 22.29
N LEU A 175 -16.13 -0.56 21.02
CA LEU A 175 -16.12 0.51 20.02
C LEU A 175 -17.44 0.66 19.26
N ALA A 176 -18.29 -0.38 19.27
CA ALA A 176 -19.55 -0.40 18.55
C ALA A 176 -20.66 0.37 19.27
N ASP A 177 -21.55 1.00 18.49
CA ASP A 177 -22.77 1.66 18.96
C ASP A 177 -23.94 1.41 17.99
N GLU A 178 -25.09 2.05 18.22
CA GLU A 178 -26.28 1.91 17.38
C GLU A 178 -26.12 2.46 15.94
N ASN A 179 -25.03 3.18 15.67
CA ASN A 179 -24.70 3.77 14.38
C ASN A 179 -23.59 3.01 13.64
N THR A 180 -22.95 2.01 14.26
CA THR A 180 -21.99 1.13 13.60
C THR A 180 -22.67 0.34 12.49
N VAL A 181 -22.15 0.40 11.26
CA VAL A 181 -22.77 -0.26 10.10
C VAL A 181 -22.05 -1.52 9.64
N ALA A 182 -20.73 -1.61 9.83
CA ALA A 182 -19.94 -2.77 9.44
C ALA A 182 -18.61 -2.88 10.18
N ILE A 183 -18.04 -4.09 10.15
CA ILE A 183 -16.64 -4.38 10.47
C ILE A 183 -15.89 -4.83 9.21
N VAL A 184 -14.69 -4.30 9.00
CA VAL A 184 -13.78 -4.71 7.91
C VAL A 184 -12.81 -5.78 8.40
N ILE A 185 -12.76 -6.90 7.70
CA ILE A 185 -11.85 -8.03 7.96
C ILE A 185 -11.02 -8.26 6.71
N ILE A 186 -9.69 -8.25 6.84
CA ILE A 186 -8.76 -8.50 5.73
C ILE A 186 -8.10 -9.86 5.94
N ASN A 187 -8.40 -10.83 5.09
CA ASN A 187 -7.94 -12.22 5.27
C ASN A 187 -7.67 -12.91 3.91
N PRO A 188 -6.44 -13.37 3.62
CA PRO A 188 -5.19 -13.17 4.37
C PRO A 188 -4.82 -11.69 4.57
N GLY A 189 -4.23 -11.38 5.72
CA GLY A 189 -4.03 -10.02 6.20
C GLY A 189 -3.05 -9.18 5.37
N ASN A 190 -3.35 -7.88 5.28
CA ASN A 190 -2.46 -6.85 4.76
C ASN A 190 -2.60 -5.62 5.68
N PRO A 191 -1.58 -5.23 6.46
CA PRO A 191 -0.14 -5.54 6.29
C PRO A 191 0.43 -6.67 7.17
N CYS A 192 -0.38 -7.44 7.90
CA CYS A 192 0.12 -8.44 8.85
C CYS A 192 0.48 -9.82 8.25
N GLY A 193 -0.13 -10.22 7.13
CA GLY A 193 0.10 -11.53 6.50
C GLY A 193 -0.43 -12.74 7.27
N ASN A 194 -1.20 -12.53 8.33
CA ASN A 194 -1.89 -13.59 9.07
C ASN A 194 -3.00 -14.25 8.24
N VAL A 195 -3.38 -15.47 8.62
CA VAL A 195 -4.53 -16.20 8.05
C VAL A 195 -5.41 -16.63 9.23
N TYR A 196 -6.66 -16.17 9.27
CA TYR A 196 -7.54 -16.48 10.40
C TYR A 196 -8.03 -17.93 10.38
N THR A 197 -8.10 -18.54 11.57
CA THR A 197 -8.68 -19.86 11.76
C THR A 197 -10.19 -19.84 11.52
N TYR A 198 -10.76 -21.00 11.17
CA TYR A 198 -12.21 -21.18 11.05
C TYR A 198 -12.97 -20.71 12.30
N GLU A 199 -12.49 -21.10 13.50
CA GLU A 199 -13.13 -20.72 14.77
C GLU A 199 -13.03 -19.22 15.07
N HIS A 200 -11.93 -18.56 14.69
CA HIS A 200 -11.81 -17.10 14.87
C HIS A 200 -12.76 -16.34 13.92
N LEU A 201 -12.84 -16.74 12.65
CA LEU A 201 -13.80 -16.17 11.69
C LEU A 201 -15.25 -16.40 12.12
N LYS A 202 -15.56 -17.57 12.68
CA LYS A 202 -16.87 -17.87 13.26
C LYS A 202 -17.22 -16.93 14.41
N LYS A 203 -16.29 -16.70 15.36
CA LYS A 203 -16.47 -15.72 16.45
C LYS A 203 -16.69 -14.30 15.93
N ILE A 204 -15.95 -13.87 14.89
CA ILE A 204 -16.18 -12.59 14.22
C ILE A 204 -17.61 -12.50 13.69
N ALA A 205 -18.13 -13.55 13.04
CA ALA A 205 -19.51 -13.58 12.54
C ALA A 205 -20.54 -13.51 13.68
N GLU A 206 -20.30 -14.23 14.78
CA GLU A 206 -21.17 -14.24 15.97
C GLU A 206 -21.18 -12.87 16.67
N THR A 207 -20.03 -12.19 16.76
CA THR A 207 -19.95 -10.80 17.25
C THR A 207 -20.65 -9.82 16.32
N ALA A 208 -20.43 -9.90 15.00
CA ALA A 208 -21.13 -9.05 14.02
C ALA A 208 -22.66 -9.25 14.09
N ARG A 209 -23.13 -10.49 14.28
CA ARG A 209 -24.55 -10.79 14.51
C ARG A 209 -25.09 -10.15 15.79
N ARG A 210 -24.35 -10.20 16.91
CA ARG A 210 -24.76 -9.58 18.19
C ARG A 210 -24.85 -8.05 18.08
N LEU A 211 -23.91 -7.43 17.38
CA LEU A 211 -23.88 -5.99 17.13
C LEU A 211 -24.89 -5.54 16.05
N GLY A 212 -25.43 -6.48 15.25
CA GLY A 212 -26.38 -6.17 14.18
C GLY A 212 -25.75 -5.58 12.92
N ILE A 213 -24.44 -5.76 12.74
CA ILE A 213 -23.63 -5.14 11.68
C ILE A 213 -23.29 -6.12 10.55
N ALA A 214 -22.93 -5.60 9.37
CA ALA A 214 -22.40 -6.41 8.27
C ALA A 214 -20.90 -6.67 8.43
N VAL A 215 -20.40 -7.74 7.80
CA VAL A 215 -18.95 -7.99 7.68
C VAL A 215 -18.51 -7.68 6.26
N ILE A 216 -17.53 -6.79 6.09
CA ILE A 216 -16.86 -6.57 4.81
C ILE A 216 -15.58 -7.41 4.83
N ALA A 217 -15.53 -8.45 4.00
CA ALA A 217 -14.40 -9.37 3.93
C ALA A 217 -13.52 -9.04 2.72
N ASP A 218 -12.35 -8.44 2.94
CA ASP A 218 -11.32 -8.28 1.89
C ASP A 218 -10.55 -9.59 1.74
N GLU A 219 -10.96 -10.36 0.73
CA GLU A 219 -10.40 -11.66 0.38
C GLU A 219 -9.58 -11.55 -0.92
N VAL A 220 -9.04 -10.36 -1.22
CA VAL A 220 -8.20 -10.13 -2.42
C VAL A 220 -6.93 -11.00 -2.45
N TYR A 221 -6.52 -11.54 -1.29
CA TYR A 221 -5.39 -12.48 -1.14
C TYR A 221 -5.84 -13.94 -0.94
N ALA A 222 -7.12 -14.28 -1.18
CA ALA A 222 -7.66 -15.62 -1.00
C ALA A 222 -6.76 -16.72 -1.60
N HIS A 223 -6.53 -17.78 -0.82
CA HIS A 223 -5.66 -18.92 -1.13
C HIS A 223 -4.17 -18.60 -1.41
N LEU A 224 -3.73 -17.35 -1.28
CA LEU A 224 -2.30 -17.03 -1.18
C LEU A 224 -1.84 -17.26 0.26
N THR A 225 -1.86 -18.54 0.66
CA THR A 225 -1.63 -19.02 2.02
C THR A 225 -0.56 -20.10 1.99
N PHE A 226 0.49 -19.92 2.79
CA PHE A 226 1.67 -20.79 2.85
C PHE A 226 2.08 -21.19 4.28
N GLY A 227 1.41 -20.66 5.31
CA GLY A 227 1.56 -21.05 6.71
C GLY A 227 0.75 -22.30 7.08
N SER A 228 0.39 -22.41 8.36
CA SER A 228 -0.29 -23.60 8.91
C SER A 228 -1.81 -23.60 8.70
N ASN A 229 -2.42 -22.41 8.71
CA ASN A 229 -3.85 -22.25 8.54
C ASN A 229 -4.26 -22.27 7.06
N PRO A 230 -5.26 -23.09 6.65
CA PRO A 230 -5.85 -22.99 5.33
C PRO A 230 -6.68 -21.71 5.22
N PHE A 231 -6.83 -21.18 4.00
CA PHE A 231 -7.80 -20.12 3.74
C PHE A 231 -9.24 -20.63 3.97
N VAL A 232 -10.03 -19.83 4.69
CA VAL A 232 -11.47 -20.05 4.89
C VAL A 232 -12.20 -18.78 4.47
N PRO A 233 -13.14 -18.83 3.50
CA PRO A 233 -13.94 -17.66 3.13
C PRO A 233 -14.86 -17.25 4.29
N MET A 234 -14.91 -15.96 4.60
CA MET A 234 -15.80 -15.39 5.62
C MET A 234 -17.28 -15.62 5.26
N ALA A 235 -17.60 -15.68 3.96
CA ALA A 235 -18.92 -16.03 3.45
C ALA A 235 -19.42 -17.41 3.89
N THR A 236 -18.55 -18.32 4.37
CA THR A 236 -18.94 -19.58 5.05
C THR A 236 -19.94 -19.31 6.18
N PHE A 237 -19.80 -18.17 6.86
CA PHE A 237 -20.64 -17.73 7.97
C PHE A 237 -21.78 -16.78 7.55
N GLY A 238 -22.13 -16.70 6.26
CA GLY A 238 -23.19 -15.84 5.74
C GLY A 238 -24.58 -16.07 6.37
N SER A 239 -24.84 -17.29 6.84
CA SER A 239 -26.05 -17.61 7.64
C SER A 239 -26.01 -17.00 9.04
N ILE A 240 -24.82 -16.82 9.62
CA ILE A 240 -24.59 -16.17 10.92
C ILE A 240 -24.67 -14.65 10.77
N ALA A 241 -23.97 -14.01 9.82
CA ALA A 241 -24.04 -12.56 9.61
C ALA A 241 -23.95 -12.21 8.11
N PRO A 242 -24.55 -11.10 7.64
CA PRO A 242 -24.42 -10.69 6.24
C PRO A 242 -22.97 -10.37 5.89
N VAL A 243 -22.42 -11.00 4.84
CA VAL A 243 -21.04 -10.79 4.39
C VAL A 243 -21.01 -10.12 3.02
N LEU A 244 -20.24 -9.04 2.90
CA LEU A 244 -19.84 -8.44 1.62
C LEU A 244 -18.40 -8.87 1.32
N THR A 245 -18.24 -9.93 0.54
CA THR A 245 -16.92 -10.45 0.13
C THR A 245 -16.39 -9.64 -1.04
N LEU A 246 -15.19 -9.09 -0.89
CA LEU A 246 -14.47 -8.33 -1.91
C LEU A 246 -13.29 -9.17 -2.43
N GLY A 247 -13.09 -9.23 -3.74
CA GLY A 247 -11.97 -9.98 -4.31
C GLY A 247 -11.58 -9.53 -5.71
N SER A 248 -10.47 -10.06 -6.22
CA SER A 248 -10.05 -9.83 -7.61
C SER A 248 -9.00 -10.81 -8.11
N ILE A 249 -8.84 -10.88 -9.43
CA ILE A 249 -7.72 -11.58 -10.07
C ILE A 249 -6.36 -10.89 -9.86
N SER A 250 -6.33 -9.71 -9.22
CA SER A 250 -5.14 -8.86 -9.14
C SER A 250 -3.96 -9.48 -8.40
N LYS A 251 -4.22 -10.39 -7.45
CA LYS A 251 -3.17 -11.05 -6.65
C LYS A 251 -2.99 -12.50 -7.07
N ARG A 252 -4.01 -13.35 -6.89
CA ARG A 252 -3.90 -14.80 -7.16
C ARG A 252 -3.54 -15.14 -8.63
N TRP A 253 -3.88 -14.30 -9.61
CA TRP A 253 -3.50 -14.49 -11.03
C TRP A 253 -2.39 -13.52 -11.51
N ILE A 254 -1.78 -12.72 -10.63
CA ILE A 254 -0.61 -11.89 -10.99
C ILE A 254 -0.93 -10.83 -12.08
N VAL A 255 -2.20 -10.36 -12.14
CA VAL A 255 -2.65 -9.38 -13.15
C VAL A 255 -3.31 -8.13 -12.53
N PRO A 256 -2.62 -7.39 -11.64
CA PRO A 256 -3.18 -6.20 -10.98
C PRO A 256 -3.51 -5.07 -11.97
N GLY A 257 -2.83 -5.02 -13.13
CA GLY A 257 -3.10 -4.09 -14.22
C GLY A 257 -4.36 -4.38 -15.03
N TRP A 258 -4.94 -5.58 -14.97
CA TRP A 258 -6.14 -5.94 -15.77
C TRP A 258 -7.47 -5.45 -15.17
N ARG A 259 -7.43 -4.93 -13.94
CA ARG A 259 -8.54 -4.20 -13.30
C ARG A 259 -9.90 -4.91 -13.28
N LEU A 260 -9.95 -6.24 -13.15
CA LEU A 260 -11.20 -6.96 -12.84
C LEU A 260 -11.21 -7.44 -11.38
N GLY A 261 -12.31 -7.18 -10.70
CA GLY A 261 -12.63 -7.70 -9.37
C GLY A 261 -14.13 -7.93 -9.21
N TRP A 262 -14.55 -8.20 -7.99
CA TRP A 262 -15.95 -8.42 -7.63
C TRP A 262 -16.25 -7.96 -6.20
N LEU A 263 -17.53 -7.66 -5.98
CA LEU A 263 -18.19 -7.61 -4.68
C LEU A 263 -19.27 -8.69 -4.70
N VAL A 264 -19.36 -9.51 -3.66
CA VAL A 264 -20.35 -10.59 -3.53
C VAL A 264 -21.15 -10.42 -2.24
N ALA A 265 -22.48 -10.47 -2.36
CA ALA A 265 -23.41 -10.29 -1.26
C ALA A 265 -23.91 -11.64 -0.71
N SER A 266 -23.19 -12.14 0.29
CA SER A 266 -23.41 -13.44 0.92
C SER A 266 -24.32 -13.31 2.14
N ASP A 267 -25.63 -13.39 1.92
CA ASP A 267 -26.66 -13.27 2.97
C ASP A 267 -27.90 -14.13 2.68
N PRO A 268 -27.89 -15.42 3.08
CA PRO A 268 -29.03 -16.33 2.93
C PRO A 268 -30.31 -15.89 3.67
N ASN A 269 -30.21 -14.98 4.64
CA ASN A 269 -31.35 -14.47 5.41
C ASN A 269 -31.99 -13.23 4.76
N GLY A 270 -31.34 -12.65 3.75
CA GLY A 270 -31.84 -11.54 2.94
C GLY A 270 -31.93 -10.19 3.65
N TYR A 271 -31.17 -9.96 4.73
CA TYR A 271 -31.06 -8.65 5.38
C TYR A 271 -30.60 -7.57 4.40
N LEU A 272 -29.55 -7.80 3.59
CA LEU A 272 -29.02 -6.84 2.62
C LEU A 272 -30.06 -6.40 1.58
N ARG A 273 -30.99 -7.30 1.20
CA ARG A 273 -32.13 -6.98 0.33
C ARG A 273 -33.22 -6.22 1.11
N LYS A 274 -33.55 -6.66 2.33
CA LYS A 274 -34.53 -5.97 3.21
C LYS A 274 -34.12 -4.53 3.55
N THR A 275 -32.83 -4.27 3.74
CA THR A 275 -32.25 -2.95 4.04
C THR A 275 -31.90 -2.14 2.78
N LYS A 276 -32.17 -2.69 1.58
CA LYS A 276 -31.93 -2.07 0.26
C LYS A 276 -30.47 -1.78 -0.08
N ILE A 277 -29.52 -2.48 0.55
CA ILE A 277 -28.09 -2.33 0.25
C ILE A 277 -27.76 -2.87 -1.15
N ILE A 278 -28.45 -3.91 -1.61
CA ILE A 278 -28.29 -4.46 -2.97
C ILE A 278 -28.71 -3.43 -4.05
N GLU A 279 -29.80 -2.72 -3.80
CA GLU A 279 -30.28 -1.64 -4.64
C GLU A 279 -29.32 -0.45 -4.62
N SER A 280 -28.73 -0.10 -3.47
CA SER A 280 -27.68 0.93 -3.37
C SER A 280 -26.40 0.55 -4.11
N ILE A 281 -25.96 -0.72 -4.04
CA ILE A 281 -24.82 -1.24 -4.82
C ILE A 281 -25.09 -1.09 -6.32
N THR A 282 -26.27 -1.51 -6.77
CA THR A 282 -26.69 -1.40 -8.17
C THR A 282 -26.79 0.07 -8.60
N GLY A 283 -27.31 0.94 -7.74
CA GLY A 283 -27.41 2.38 -7.96
C GLY A 283 -26.03 3.06 -8.09
N PHE A 284 -25.05 2.67 -7.27
CA PHE A 284 -23.68 3.16 -7.38
C PHE A 284 -23.03 2.74 -8.70
N LEU A 285 -23.20 1.48 -9.12
CA LEU A 285 -22.67 0.98 -10.40
C LEU A 285 -23.28 1.72 -11.60
N ASN A 286 -24.58 2.07 -11.54
CA ASN A 286 -25.25 2.87 -12.58
C ASN A 286 -24.71 4.31 -12.74
N ILE A 287 -23.94 4.83 -11.78
CA ILE A 287 -23.27 6.14 -11.85
C ILE A 287 -21.75 6.05 -11.92
N SER A 288 -21.22 4.84 -12.17
CA SER A 288 -19.79 4.53 -12.19
C SER A 288 -19.36 3.99 -13.55
N SER A 289 -18.05 3.89 -13.76
CA SER A 289 -17.50 3.14 -14.90
C SER A 289 -17.59 1.63 -14.67
N ASP A 290 -17.94 0.90 -15.72
CA ASP A 290 -17.90 -0.56 -15.77
C ASP A 290 -16.45 -1.11 -15.88
N PRO A 291 -16.19 -2.35 -15.43
CA PRO A 291 -14.98 -3.08 -15.79
C PRO A 291 -14.95 -3.38 -17.29
N ALA A 292 -13.78 -3.33 -17.94
CA ALA A 292 -13.69 -3.53 -19.38
C ALA A 292 -14.26 -4.90 -19.81
N THR A 293 -15.11 -4.89 -20.83
CA THR A 293 -15.97 -6.04 -21.17
C THR A 293 -15.20 -7.25 -21.71
N PHE A 294 -14.03 -7.06 -22.33
CA PHE A 294 -13.19 -8.18 -22.77
C PHE A 294 -12.59 -8.99 -21.60
N ILE A 295 -12.21 -8.35 -20.48
CA ILE A 295 -11.73 -9.08 -19.29
C ILE A 295 -12.90 -9.76 -18.56
N GLN A 296 -14.11 -9.18 -18.59
CA GLN A 296 -15.33 -9.90 -18.20
C GLN A 296 -15.57 -11.11 -19.12
N GLY A 297 -15.34 -10.99 -20.44
CA GLY A 297 -15.47 -12.09 -21.40
C GLY A 297 -14.44 -13.22 -21.19
N ALA A 298 -13.25 -12.87 -20.71
CA ALA A 298 -12.17 -13.81 -20.44
C ALA A 298 -12.30 -14.55 -19.09
N ILE A 299 -12.91 -13.94 -18.06
CA ILE A 299 -12.90 -14.50 -16.69
C ILE A 299 -13.41 -15.95 -16.58
N PRO A 300 -14.42 -16.43 -17.32
CA PRO A 300 -14.83 -17.83 -17.23
C PRO A 300 -13.69 -18.79 -17.62
N GLN A 301 -12.96 -18.48 -18.70
CA GLN A 301 -11.83 -19.29 -19.14
C GLN A 301 -10.62 -19.15 -18.19
N ILE A 302 -10.37 -17.96 -17.63
CA ILE A 302 -9.30 -17.74 -16.63
C ILE A 302 -9.54 -18.61 -15.38
N LEU A 303 -10.77 -18.65 -14.87
CA LEU A 303 -11.14 -19.43 -13.68
C LEU A 303 -11.20 -20.95 -13.94
N GLU A 304 -11.46 -21.36 -15.18
CA GLU A 304 -11.54 -22.77 -15.59
C GLU A 304 -10.17 -23.36 -15.95
N LYS A 305 -9.33 -22.62 -16.69
CA LYS A 305 -8.10 -23.13 -17.32
C LYS A 305 -6.82 -22.85 -16.54
N THR A 306 -6.81 -21.91 -15.59
CA THR A 306 -5.63 -21.74 -14.72
C THR A 306 -5.55 -22.92 -13.74
N THR A 307 -4.48 -23.70 -13.83
CA THR A 307 -4.29 -24.94 -13.07
C THR A 307 -3.66 -24.72 -11.70
N GLU A 308 -3.86 -25.65 -10.76
CA GLU A 308 -3.20 -25.58 -9.44
C GLU A 308 -1.67 -25.54 -9.53
N VAL A 309 -1.05 -26.17 -10.55
CA VAL A 309 0.41 -26.09 -10.79
C VAL A 309 0.90 -24.63 -10.90
N PHE A 310 0.09 -23.73 -11.45
CA PHE A 310 0.40 -22.30 -11.47
C PHE A 310 0.29 -21.68 -10.07
N PHE A 311 -0.80 -21.95 -9.35
CA PHE A 311 -1.00 -21.40 -8.00
C PHE A 311 0.05 -21.93 -7.00
N ASP A 312 0.35 -23.24 -7.03
CA ASP A 312 1.40 -23.87 -6.22
C ASP A 312 2.77 -23.24 -6.47
N LYS A 313 3.15 -22.99 -7.73
CA LYS A 313 4.41 -22.28 -8.05
C LYS A 313 4.46 -20.90 -7.38
N ILE A 314 3.37 -20.14 -7.48
CA ILE A 314 3.27 -18.79 -6.89
C ILE A 314 3.32 -18.88 -5.36
N VAL A 315 2.55 -19.77 -4.73
CA VAL A 315 2.50 -19.96 -3.28
C VAL A 315 3.84 -20.45 -2.72
N ASN A 316 4.53 -21.35 -3.43
CA ASN A 316 5.86 -21.82 -3.04
C ASN A 316 6.90 -20.70 -3.10
N LEU A 317 6.93 -19.91 -4.18
CA LEU A 317 7.79 -18.73 -4.28
C LEU A 317 7.51 -17.74 -3.14
N LEU A 318 6.22 -17.49 -2.83
CA LEU A 318 5.81 -16.64 -1.70
C LEU A 318 6.21 -17.24 -0.34
N ARG A 319 6.23 -18.57 -0.17
CA ARG A 319 6.72 -19.25 1.04
C ARG A 319 8.23 -19.12 1.20
N GLU A 320 9.01 -19.43 0.18
CA GLU A 320 10.48 -19.31 0.21
C GLU A 320 10.89 -17.86 0.53
N SER A 321 10.17 -16.90 -0.06
CA SER A 321 10.23 -15.48 0.31
C SER A 321 9.90 -15.27 1.80
N ALA A 322 8.78 -15.81 2.28
CA ALA A 322 8.32 -15.70 3.68
C ALA A 322 9.40 -16.14 4.66
N ASP A 323 10.05 -17.25 4.37
CA ASP A 323 11.08 -17.87 5.17
C ASP A 323 12.35 -17.03 5.18
N ILE A 324 12.94 -16.73 4.01
CA ILE A 324 14.25 -16.07 3.93
C ILE A 324 14.25 -14.70 4.62
N CYS A 325 13.29 -13.82 4.32
CA CYS A 325 13.28 -12.50 4.98
C CYS A 325 12.76 -12.54 6.42
N PHE A 326 12.14 -13.63 6.91
CA PHE A 326 11.83 -13.75 8.34
C PHE A 326 13.10 -14.04 9.13
N GLU A 327 13.88 -15.04 8.70
CA GLU A 327 15.15 -15.37 9.33
C GLU A 327 16.14 -14.19 9.23
N LYS A 328 16.24 -13.52 8.07
CA LYS A 328 17.08 -12.33 7.91
C LYS A 328 16.68 -11.14 8.77
N ILE A 329 15.42 -11.02 9.19
CA ILE A 329 15.00 -9.95 10.10
C ILE A 329 15.27 -10.29 11.57
N LYS A 330 15.22 -11.57 11.96
CA LYS A 330 15.68 -12.00 13.30
C LYS A 330 17.16 -11.72 13.56
N GLU A 331 17.97 -11.66 12.52
CA GLU A 331 19.40 -11.29 12.61
C GLU A 331 19.63 -9.81 12.97
N ILE A 332 18.58 -8.98 13.00
CA ILE A 332 18.66 -7.52 13.17
C ILE A 332 18.19 -7.15 14.58
N ASN A 333 19.14 -6.92 15.49
CA ASN A 333 18.91 -6.69 16.92
C ASN A 333 17.85 -5.61 17.28
N CYS A 334 17.63 -4.62 16.42
CA CYS A 334 16.68 -3.52 16.65
C CYS A 334 15.31 -3.70 15.96
N ILE A 335 15.10 -4.77 15.18
CA ILE A 335 13.79 -5.09 14.59
C ILE A 335 13.21 -6.32 15.29
N THR A 336 12.02 -6.16 15.86
CA THR A 336 11.20 -7.32 16.25
C THR A 336 10.15 -7.60 15.20
N CYS A 337 10.08 -8.85 14.74
CA CYS A 337 8.96 -9.38 13.96
C CYS A 337 8.23 -10.42 14.83
N PRO A 338 7.04 -10.11 15.38
CA PRO A 338 6.39 -10.96 16.38
C PRO A 338 5.83 -12.26 15.77
N GLN A 339 5.45 -12.25 14.49
CA GLN A 339 4.86 -13.40 13.81
C GLN A 339 5.39 -13.50 12.37
N LYS A 340 5.68 -14.73 11.93
CA LYS A 340 5.90 -15.03 10.51
C LYS A 340 4.55 -14.91 9.78
N PRO A 341 4.46 -14.29 8.59
CA PRO A 341 3.24 -14.29 7.82
C PRO A 341 2.89 -15.74 7.42
N GLU A 342 1.60 -16.00 7.32
CA GLU A 342 1.04 -17.27 6.85
C GLU A 342 0.41 -17.15 5.46
N GLY A 343 0.30 -15.93 4.92
CA GLY A 343 -0.23 -15.68 3.59
C GLY A 343 0.04 -14.25 3.09
N SER A 344 -0.78 -13.81 2.14
CA SER A 344 -0.61 -12.55 1.39
C SER A 344 0.67 -12.56 0.52
N MET A 345 1.22 -11.40 0.15
CA MET A 345 2.33 -11.30 -0.84
C MET A 345 3.64 -10.74 -0.30
N LYS A 346 4.69 -11.56 -0.37
CA LYS A 346 6.09 -11.20 -0.08
C LYS A 346 6.95 -11.29 -1.36
N ARG A 347 8.17 -10.72 -1.36
CA ARG A 347 9.06 -10.75 -2.54
C ARG A 347 9.96 -11.99 -2.54
N GLY A 348 9.98 -12.70 -3.68
CA GLY A 348 11.02 -13.67 -4.00
C GLY A 348 12.23 -13.03 -4.67
N GLY A 349 13.40 -13.64 -4.47
CA GLY A 349 14.55 -13.49 -5.36
C GLY A 349 14.66 -14.75 -6.21
N ASP A 350 15.04 -14.60 -7.47
CA ASP A 350 15.25 -15.75 -8.37
C ASP A 350 16.53 -16.50 -7.99
N ASN A 351 16.42 -17.80 -7.75
CA ASN A 351 17.55 -18.72 -7.65
C ASN A 351 18.00 -19.14 -9.05
N GLU A 352 18.61 -18.23 -9.82
CA GLU A 352 19.56 -18.55 -10.89
C GLU A 352 20.23 -17.26 -11.40
N LEU A 353 21.56 -17.32 -11.58
CA LEU A 353 22.50 -16.25 -11.98
C LEU A 353 22.95 -15.25 -10.89
N ALA A 354 24.26 -15.24 -10.72
CA ALA A 354 25.11 -14.25 -10.04
C ALA A 354 25.02 -14.15 -8.50
N GLU A 355 26.18 -14.37 -7.87
CA GLU A 355 26.50 -13.85 -6.55
C GLU A 355 26.28 -12.33 -6.52
N SER A 356 25.79 -11.81 -5.39
CA SER A 356 25.37 -10.41 -5.17
C SER A 356 24.12 -9.95 -5.96
N ASN A 357 22.93 -10.12 -5.37
CA ASN A 357 21.78 -9.19 -5.47
C ASN A 357 20.59 -9.63 -4.58
N PHE A 358 20.75 -9.53 -3.26
CA PHE A 358 19.64 -9.76 -2.32
C PHE A 358 18.91 -8.46 -1.99
N CYS A 359 17.60 -8.43 -2.22
CA CYS A 359 16.73 -7.46 -1.59
C CYS A 359 15.33 -8.07 -1.46
N TYR A 360 14.60 -7.68 -0.43
CA TYR A 360 13.40 -8.38 0.00
C TYR A 360 12.33 -7.40 0.49
N ARG A 361 11.13 -7.45 -0.11
CA ARG A 361 9.93 -6.84 0.48
C ARG A 361 9.42 -7.76 1.57
N SER A 362 9.11 -7.20 2.72
CA SER A 362 8.53 -7.91 3.85
C SER A 362 7.12 -7.44 4.15
N ILE A 363 6.19 -8.40 4.27
CA ILE A 363 4.97 -8.24 5.07
C ILE A 363 5.37 -8.64 6.49
N PHE A 364 5.85 -7.67 7.26
CA PHE A 364 6.03 -7.79 8.71
C PHE A 364 5.64 -6.46 9.35
N THR A 365 4.74 -6.52 10.32
CA THR A 365 4.50 -5.42 11.24
C THR A 365 5.54 -5.52 12.35
N CYS A 366 6.42 -4.54 12.47
CA CYS A 366 7.54 -4.59 13.39
C CYS A 366 7.41 -3.56 14.52
N ARG A 367 8.12 -3.81 15.63
CA ARG A 367 8.21 -2.91 16.78
C ARG A 367 9.67 -2.63 17.16
N TRP A 368 9.91 -1.41 17.66
CA TRP A 368 11.21 -0.91 18.14
C TRP A 368 11.17 -0.62 19.64
N THR A 369 12.35 -0.40 20.25
CA THR A 369 12.52 -0.08 21.67
C THR A 369 12.99 1.37 21.90
N GLU A 370 12.45 2.03 22.94
CA GLU A 370 12.65 3.46 23.25
C GLU A 370 14.11 3.87 23.59
N LYS A 371 15.03 2.92 23.81
CA LYS A 371 16.41 3.24 24.20
C LYS A 371 17.28 3.81 23.07
N ASP A 372 16.83 3.72 21.82
CA ASP A 372 17.64 4.03 20.64
C ASP A 372 17.14 5.24 19.83
N GLU A 373 16.23 6.07 20.37
CA GLU A 373 15.74 7.29 19.69
C GLU A 373 16.87 8.27 19.31
N ASP A 374 17.87 8.43 20.18
CA ASP A 374 19.04 9.28 19.91
C ASP A 374 19.91 8.71 18.76
N ILE A 375 19.90 7.39 18.53
CA ILE A 375 20.60 6.75 17.39
C ILE A 375 19.78 6.91 16.10
N LEU A 376 18.45 6.86 16.19
CA LEU A 376 17.55 7.03 15.05
C LEU A 376 17.39 8.47 14.56
N GLN A 377 17.60 9.50 15.40
CA GLN A 377 17.68 10.87 14.89
C GLN A 377 18.94 11.12 14.05
N GLU A 378 20.03 10.41 14.33
CA GLU A 378 21.24 10.47 13.52
C GLU A 378 21.09 9.55 12.28
N ALA A 379 20.61 8.31 12.44
CA ALA A 379 20.39 7.36 11.33
C ALA A 379 19.16 7.65 10.43
N CYS A 380 18.31 8.61 10.77
CA CYS A 380 17.31 9.19 9.86
C CYS A 380 17.79 10.47 9.16
N LYS A 381 18.90 11.09 9.61
CA LYS A 381 19.57 12.20 8.90
C LYS A 381 20.65 11.66 7.98
N GLU A 382 21.45 10.73 8.47
CA GLU A 382 22.35 9.91 7.68
C GLU A 382 21.57 8.72 7.15
N ALA A 383 21.06 8.86 5.92
CA ALA A 383 20.63 7.70 5.15
C ALA A 383 21.81 6.72 5.11
N ILE A 384 21.70 5.58 5.80
CA ILE A 384 22.80 4.65 6.06
C ILE A 384 23.50 4.29 4.75
N VAL A 385 24.69 4.86 4.54
CA VAL A 385 25.58 4.53 3.42
C VAL A 385 26.29 3.23 3.77
N LEU A 386 25.56 2.12 3.64
CA LEU A 386 26.14 0.81 3.43
C LEU A 386 26.42 0.67 1.93
N ASP A 387 27.59 0.14 1.59
CA ASP A 387 28.14 0.19 0.23
C ASP A 387 27.12 -0.19 -0.86
N ASN A 388 26.92 0.78 -1.78
CA ASN A 388 26.20 0.69 -3.06
C ASN A 388 24.66 0.77 -3.11
N TYR A 389 23.89 0.89 -2.02
CA TYR A 389 22.40 0.96 -2.12
C TYR A 389 21.73 1.98 -1.19
N GLN A 390 20.68 2.67 -1.66
CA GLN A 390 19.70 3.33 -0.80
C GLN A 390 18.54 2.37 -0.47
N VAL A 391 18.04 2.41 0.77
CA VAL A 391 16.87 1.66 1.23
C VAL A 391 15.87 2.61 1.85
N LEU A 392 14.60 2.47 1.47
CA LEU A 392 13.52 3.33 1.94
C LEU A 392 12.57 2.59 2.90
N LEU A 393 12.35 3.20 4.07
CA LEU A 393 11.39 2.78 5.09
C LEU A 393 9.99 3.36 4.82
N LEU A 394 8.92 2.66 5.21
CA LEU A 394 7.55 3.18 5.18
C LEU A 394 6.94 3.16 6.58
N CYS A 395 6.88 4.34 7.21
CA CYS A 395 6.10 4.55 8.43
C CYS A 395 4.80 5.26 8.09
N MET A 396 3.66 4.59 8.27
CA MET A 396 2.35 5.26 8.28
C MET A 396 1.96 5.56 9.72
N ARG A 397 1.82 6.84 10.07
CA ARG A 397 1.06 7.29 11.24
C ARG A 397 -0.17 8.06 10.75
N SER A 398 -1.34 7.76 11.30
CA SER A 398 -2.50 8.65 11.20
C SER A 398 -2.33 9.87 12.11
N ILE A 399 -3.10 10.93 11.84
CA ILE A 399 -2.91 12.27 12.39
C ILE A 399 -3.86 12.52 13.58
N GLY A 400 -3.35 13.14 14.64
CA GLY A 400 -4.15 13.80 15.68
C GLY A 400 -3.87 15.31 15.72
N THR A 401 -4.91 16.14 15.72
CA THR A 401 -4.81 17.61 15.54
C THR A 401 -5.11 18.44 16.80
N VAL A 402 -4.17 19.30 17.19
CA VAL A 402 -4.35 20.57 17.95
C VAL A 402 -3.18 21.50 17.55
N GLY A 403 -3.28 22.82 17.35
CA GLY A 403 -4.40 23.77 17.44
C GLY A 403 -3.96 25.14 16.85
N HIS A 404 -4.26 26.28 17.50
CA HIS A 404 -3.71 27.62 17.22
C HIS A 404 -3.51 28.41 18.52
N ALA A 405 -2.41 29.19 18.64
CA ALA A 405 -2.31 30.33 19.56
C ALA A 405 -1.28 31.37 19.04
N LYS A 406 -1.52 32.66 19.32
CA LYS A 406 -0.72 33.81 18.84
C LYS A 406 0.23 34.37 19.92
N ALA A 407 1.18 35.16 19.44
CA ALA A 407 1.75 36.39 20.04
C ALA A 407 3.03 36.32 20.92
N ARG A 408 4.01 37.09 20.44
CA ARG A 408 5.07 37.83 21.18
C ARG A 408 4.48 38.69 22.33
N PRO A 409 5.24 39.18 23.35
CA PRO A 409 6.52 39.89 23.16
C PRO A 409 7.57 39.90 24.31
N LYS A 410 8.60 40.73 24.08
CA LYS A 410 9.65 41.26 24.99
C LYS A 410 10.96 40.47 25.08
N ASP A 411 12.13 41.11 25.28
CA ASP A 411 12.64 42.42 24.82
C ASP A 411 14.15 42.53 25.17
N HIS A 412 14.83 43.55 24.64
CA HIS A 412 16.23 43.96 24.95
C HIS A 412 17.35 43.08 24.34
N GLY A 413 18.41 43.64 23.72
CA GLY A 413 18.68 45.05 23.43
C GLY A 413 19.88 45.27 22.49
N ALA A 414 19.98 46.52 22.00
CA ALA A 414 21.03 47.20 21.20
C ALA A 414 22.40 46.51 20.97
N SER A 415 23.08 46.69 19.82
CA SER A 415 23.30 48.00 19.17
C SER A 415 23.51 48.01 17.64
N HIS A 416 23.19 49.17 17.05
CA HIS A 416 23.43 49.64 15.68
C HIS A 416 24.84 50.31 15.56
N PRO A 417 25.44 50.56 14.37
CA PRO A 417 24.86 51.38 13.29
C PRO A 417 25.05 50.95 11.81
N GLU A 418 24.31 51.68 10.96
CA GLU A 418 24.18 51.68 9.49
C GLU A 418 25.35 52.42 8.77
N PRO A 419 25.26 52.88 7.49
CA PRO A 419 24.47 52.46 6.30
C PRO A 419 25.41 52.14 5.10
N VAL A 420 24.99 51.75 3.89
CA VAL A 420 24.49 52.50 2.70
C VAL A 420 24.55 51.46 1.53
N GLY A 421 23.73 51.38 0.48
CA GLY A 421 22.54 52.10 0.00
C GLY A 421 22.40 51.94 -1.54
N LEU A 422 21.18 52.15 -2.09
CA LEU A 422 20.82 52.29 -3.54
C LEU A 422 20.82 50.98 -4.38
N GLU A 423 19.70 50.54 -4.98
CA GLU A 423 18.97 51.05 -6.19
C GLU A 423 19.71 50.76 -7.52
N LEU A 424 19.11 50.46 -8.69
CA LEU A 424 17.75 50.23 -9.20
C LEU A 424 17.91 49.48 -10.56
N ASP A 425 17.18 48.38 -10.85
CA ASP A 425 16.02 48.36 -11.79
C ASP A 425 16.32 47.87 -13.23
N ARG A 426 15.26 47.43 -13.93
CA ARG A 426 15.09 47.14 -15.37
C ARG A 426 15.49 45.77 -15.97
N ALA A 427 14.45 45.04 -16.38
CA ALA A 427 14.41 44.12 -17.51
C ALA A 427 14.20 44.92 -18.85
N PRO A 428 13.92 44.35 -20.06
CA PRO A 428 13.65 42.94 -20.43
C PRO A 428 14.25 42.49 -21.81
N ALA A 429 13.67 41.42 -22.41
CA ALA A 429 13.70 41.03 -23.84
C ALA A 429 15.01 40.40 -24.38
N SER A 430 15.02 39.50 -25.39
CA SER A 430 13.96 38.70 -26.05
C SER A 430 14.55 37.60 -26.97
N THR A 431 13.66 36.78 -27.57
CA THR A 431 13.78 36.15 -28.92
C THR A 431 14.78 35.02 -29.21
N GLN A 432 14.24 33.91 -29.76
CA GLN A 432 14.70 33.09 -30.92
C GLN A 432 16.19 32.66 -31.02
N GLY A 433 16.57 31.44 -31.42
CA GLY A 433 15.83 30.28 -31.93
C GLY A 433 16.71 29.45 -32.89
N CYS A 434 16.21 28.29 -33.34
CA CYS A 434 16.73 27.44 -34.45
C CYS A 434 17.98 26.56 -34.25
N LEU A 435 17.86 25.33 -34.79
CA LEU A 435 18.83 24.37 -35.40
C LEU A 435 20.31 24.33 -34.95
N GLY A 436 21.01 23.19 -34.87
CA GLY A 436 20.68 21.81 -35.26
C GLY A 436 21.84 21.15 -36.03
N ALA A 437 22.19 19.90 -35.70
CA ALA A 437 23.26 19.07 -36.33
C ALA A 437 24.71 19.62 -36.12
N GLN A 438 25.81 18.87 -36.25
CA GLN A 438 26.07 17.42 -36.40
C GLN A 438 27.57 17.15 -36.07
N LEU A 439 27.90 15.90 -35.67
CA LEU A 439 29.17 15.15 -35.91
C LEU A 439 30.54 15.86 -35.95
N GLY A 440 31.52 15.35 -35.19
CA GLY A 440 32.95 15.60 -35.49
C GLY A 440 33.94 15.29 -34.36
N THR A 441 34.42 14.05 -34.29
CA THR A 441 35.59 13.66 -33.48
C THR A 441 36.90 14.20 -34.05
N PHE A 442 37.87 14.60 -33.20
CA PHE A 442 39.27 14.17 -33.30
C PHE A 442 40.09 14.54 -32.06
N GLU A 443 41.07 13.69 -31.70
CA GLU A 443 42.03 13.88 -30.62
C GLU A 443 43.18 14.81 -31.04
N GLN A 444 43.81 15.52 -30.08
CA GLN A 444 45.27 15.43 -29.86
C GLN A 444 45.73 16.12 -28.56
N THR A 445 47.00 15.90 -28.22
CA THR A 445 47.51 15.80 -26.84
C THR A 445 48.71 16.74 -26.59
N LEU A 446 48.97 17.06 -25.31
CA LEU A 446 50.25 17.58 -24.76
C LEU A 446 50.66 19.00 -25.23
N SER A 447 51.52 19.78 -24.56
CA SER A 447 51.96 19.94 -23.14
C SER A 447 53.01 21.07 -23.10
N LEU A 448 53.17 21.79 -21.98
CA LEU A 448 54.36 22.57 -21.51
C LEU A 448 53.84 23.64 -20.51
N GLU A 449 54.01 23.50 -19.19
CA GLU A 449 55.22 23.81 -18.39
C GLU A 449 55.77 25.25 -18.55
N GLN A 450 55.65 26.10 -17.51
CA GLN A 450 56.75 26.46 -16.58
C GLN A 450 56.39 27.57 -15.54
N CYS A 451 57.02 27.48 -14.35
CA CYS A 451 57.24 28.51 -13.30
C CYS A 451 56.05 29.09 -12.47
N VAL A 452 55.74 28.75 -11.20
CA VAL A 452 56.50 28.70 -9.91
C VAL A 452 56.88 30.12 -9.37
N PRO A 453 56.79 30.51 -8.06
CA PRO A 453 56.18 29.91 -6.83
C PRO A 453 55.48 30.88 -5.78
N LYS A 454 55.18 30.32 -4.58
CA LYS A 454 55.07 30.91 -3.18
C LYS A 454 53.70 31.46 -2.72
N SER A 455 52.96 30.88 -1.75
CA SER A 455 53.18 30.45 -0.31
C SER A 455 52.81 31.54 0.71
N GLY A 456 52.15 31.33 1.88
CA GLY A 456 51.54 30.18 2.59
C GLY A 456 50.30 30.68 3.38
N MET A 457 49.74 30.09 4.46
CA MET A 457 50.10 29.01 5.39
C MET A 457 48.79 28.48 6.08
N GLU A 458 48.82 27.35 6.79
CA GLU A 458 47.65 26.62 7.33
C GLU A 458 47.22 26.99 8.78
N TYR A 459 45.96 26.67 9.16
CA TYR A 459 45.53 25.77 10.29
C TYR A 459 44.19 26.16 10.95
N GLY A 460 43.33 25.17 11.25
CA GLY A 460 42.32 25.26 12.34
C GLY A 460 40.85 24.94 11.97
N PRO A 461 40.13 24.05 12.70
CA PRO A 461 38.79 23.57 12.31
C PRO A 461 37.63 24.23 13.08
N SER A 462 36.44 24.35 12.46
CA SER A 462 35.17 24.53 13.19
C SER A 462 33.92 24.18 12.37
N HIS A 463 33.18 23.15 12.79
CA HIS A 463 31.78 22.93 12.40
C HIS A 463 30.84 23.67 13.37
N PRO A 464 29.76 24.32 12.92
CA PRO A 464 28.70 24.81 13.80
C PRO A 464 27.81 23.66 14.28
N LYS A 465 27.67 23.48 15.60
CA LYS A 465 26.74 22.53 16.21
C LYS A 465 25.34 23.14 16.35
N LEU A 466 24.30 22.43 15.90
CA LEU A 466 22.90 22.72 16.22
C LEU A 466 22.40 21.72 17.26
N GLY A 467 22.27 22.14 18.51
CA GLY A 467 21.76 21.32 19.61
C GLY A 467 20.25 21.46 19.81
N TRP A 468 19.58 20.33 20.08
CA TRP A 468 18.19 20.27 20.51
C TRP A 468 18.09 19.65 21.91
N THR A 469 17.22 20.17 22.76
CA THR A 469 17.02 19.70 24.14
C THR A 469 15.85 18.71 24.24
N LYS A 470 16.00 17.71 25.11
CA LYS A 470 15.02 16.61 25.27
C LYS A 470 13.66 17.11 25.80
N SER A 471 12.57 16.61 25.20
CA SER A 471 11.22 16.62 25.79
C SER A 471 10.69 15.18 25.83
N ASN A 472 10.17 14.76 26.99
CA ASN A 472 9.88 13.36 27.29
C ASN A 472 8.61 12.80 26.64
N ALA A 473 8.61 11.47 26.50
CA ALA A 473 7.47 10.53 26.46
C ALA A 473 6.61 10.49 25.18
N VAL A 474 6.89 9.50 24.32
CA VAL A 474 5.91 8.88 23.42
C VAL A 474 6.08 7.36 23.49
N THR A 475 5.09 6.65 24.01
CA THR A 475 5.13 5.18 24.12
C THR A 475 4.71 4.49 22.82
N GLY A 476 5.46 3.43 22.46
CA GLY A 476 5.10 2.32 21.56
C GLY A 476 4.17 2.57 20.37
N GLY A 477 4.72 2.65 19.15
CA GLY A 477 3.98 2.50 17.89
C GLY A 477 4.53 1.38 17.01
N TYR A 478 3.65 0.72 16.24
CA TYR A 478 4.03 -0.24 15.20
C TYR A 478 4.44 0.47 13.91
N VAL A 479 5.45 -0.07 13.22
CA VAL A 479 5.95 0.47 11.94
C VAL A 479 6.29 -0.68 10.98
N THR A 480 6.06 -0.50 9.69
CA THR A 480 6.57 -1.42 8.66
C THR A 480 8.05 -1.16 8.44
N ALA A 481 8.88 -1.90 9.18
CA ALA A 481 10.33 -1.76 9.19
C ALA A 481 11.01 -2.51 8.03
N LEU A 482 12.10 -1.94 7.52
CA LEU A 482 13.10 -2.63 6.70
C LEU A 482 14.51 -2.18 7.11
N VAL A 483 15.38 -3.12 7.45
CA VAL A 483 16.82 -2.90 7.66
C VAL A 483 17.57 -4.01 6.92
N MET A 484 18.79 -3.73 6.48
CA MET A 484 19.73 -4.71 5.94
C MET A 484 20.88 -4.92 6.93
N ALA A 485 21.38 -6.15 7.05
CA ALA A 485 22.56 -6.48 7.83
C ALA A 485 23.76 -6.79 6.91
N PRO A 486 25.00 -6.37 7.26
CA PRO A 486 26.19 -6.61 6.44
C PRO A 486 26.71 -8.05 6.54
N ASN A 487 27.35 -8.53 5.47
CA ASN A 487 28.09 -9.79 5.46
C ASN A 487 29.33 -9.69 6.37
N MET A 488 29.33 -10.39 7.51
CA MET A 488 30.57 -10.64 8.25
C MET A 488 31.38 -11.77 7.59
N THR A 489 32.25 -11.41 6.65
CA THR A 489 33.35 -12.29 6.25
C THR A 489 34.28 -12.53 7.43
N LYS A 490 34.56 -13.81 7.73
CA LYS A 490 35.37 -14.26 8.87
C LYS A 490 36.75 -13.57 8.91
N ALA A 491 36.98 -12.74 9.91
CA ALA A 491 38.34 -12.45 10.36
C ALA A 491 38.83 -13.62 11.24
N HIS A 492 39.62 -14.54 10.66
CA HIS A 492 40.54 -15.34 11.48
C HIS A 492 41.72 -14.44 11.88
N GLY A 493 42.03 -14.42 13.17
CA GLY A 493 42.77 -13.32 13.78
C GLY A 493 44.28 -13.52 13.86
N ALA A 494 44.93 -12.51 14.42
CA ALA A 494 46.21 -12.63 15.12
C ALA A 494 46.28 -11.53 16.19
N CYS A 495 46.53 -11.91 17.45
CA CYS A 495 47.03 -10.97 18.45
C CYS A 495 48.52 -10.75 18.21
N ALA A 496 48.98 -9.50 18.13
CA ALA A 496 50.34 -9.11 18.54
C ALA A 496 50.49 -7.57 18.60
N TYR A 497 50.67 -7.06 19.82
CA TYR A 497 51.24 -5.76 20.24
C TYR A 497 50.67 -4.45 19.65
#